data_AF-A0A093QMS9-F1
#
_entry.id   AF-A0A093QMS9-F1
#
_cell.length_a   1.000
_cell.length_b   1.000
_cell.length_c   1.000
_cell.angle_alpha   90.00
_cell.angle_beta   90.00
_cell.angle_gamma   90.00
#
_symmetry.space_group_name_H-M   'P 1'
#
loop_
_entity.id
_entity.type
_entity.pdbx_description
1 polymer ?
#
loop_
_entity_poly.entity_id
_entity_poly.type
_entity_poly.pdbx_seq_one_letter_code
_entity_poly.pdbx_strand_id
1 'polypeptide(L)' 'LLDEVRGGVYRQLFHPEQMITGKEDAANNYARGHYTIGKEIIDQVLDRIR' A
#
# COMPACT_ATOMS: atom_id res chain seq x y z
N LEU A 1 9.26 0.92 -5.77
CA LEU A 1 8.78 -0.38 -5.27
C LEU A 1 7.50 -0.84 -5.94
N LEU A 2 6.30 -0.36 -5.57
CA LEU A 2 5.07 -0.90 -6.20
C LEU A 2 4.95 -0.55 -7.70
N ASP A 3 5.47 0.60 -8.12
CA ASP A 3 5.48 0.99 -9.53
C ASP A 3 6.35 0.07 -10.40
N GLU A 4 7.38 -0.55 -9.82
CA GLU A 4 8.18 -1.56 -10.51
C GLU A 4 7.39 -2.85 -10.73
N VAL A 5 6.50 -3.22 -9.81
CA VAL A 5 5.58 -4.35 -10.00
C VAL A 5 4.57 -4.03 -11.10
N ARG A 6 4.03 -2.80 -11.12
CA ARG A 6 3.10 -2.31 -12.16
C ARG A 6 3.74 -2.22 -13.55
N GLY A 7 5.05 -1.94 -13.63
CA GLY A 7 5.81 -1.87 -14.88
C GLY A 7 6.54 -3.16 -15.27
N GLY A 8 6.66 -4.11 -14.33
CA GLY A 8 7.53 -5.27 -14.46
C GLY A 8 6.95 -6.42 -15.25
N VAL A 9 7.74 -7.49 -15.35
CA VAL A 9 7.39 -8.72 -16.08
C VAL A 9 6.08 -9.33 -15.57
N TYR A 10 5.81 -9.20 -14.26
CA TYR A 10 4.62 -9.74 -13.60
C TYR A 10 3.46 -8.75 -13.46
N ARG A 11 3.46 -7.62 -14.19
CA ARG A 11 2.41 -6.58 -14.07
C ARG A 11 0.98 -7.06 -14.28
N GLN A 12 0.79 -8.16 -15.02
CA GLN A 12 -0.52 -8.75 -15.32
C GLN A 12 -0.94 -9.82 -14.29
N LEU A 13 -0.05 -10.22 -13.38
CA LEU A 13 -0.33 -11.25 -12.40
C LEU A 13 -1.26 -10.74 -11.27
N PHE A 14 -1.18 -9.44 -10.95
CA PHE A 14 -1.90 -8.84 -9.84
C PHE A 14 -3.01 -7.92 -10.34
N HIS A 15 -4.17 -7.96 -9.68
CA HIS A 15 -5.25 -7.02 -10.00
C HIS A 15 -4.83 -5.59 -9.58
N PRO A 16 -4.98 -4.57 -10.44
CA PRO A 16 -4.55 -3.20 -10.12
C PRO A 16 -5.14 -2.64 -8.82
N GLU A 17 -6.37 -3.00 -8.49
CA GLU A 17 -7.03 -2.53 -7.26
C GLU A 17 -6.49 -3.16 -5.97
N GLN A 18 -5.76 -4.27 -6.07
CA GLN A 18 -5.06 -4.89 -4.93
C GLN A 18 -3.70 -4.23 -4.67
N MET A 19 -3.23 -3.37 -5.58
CA MET A 19 -1.96 -2.66 -5.47
C MET A 19 -2.15 -1.28 -4.84
N ILE A 20 -2.25 -1.24 -3.51
CA ILE A 20 -2.50 -0.03 -2.70
C ILE A 20 -1.19 0.68 -2.32
N THR A 21 -1.15 2.01 -2.44
CA THR A 21 0.01 2.87 -2.08
C THR A 21 -0.42 4.09 -1.26
N GLY A 22 0.34 4.43 -0.22
CA GLY A 22 0.25 5.74 0.45
C GLY A 22 1.14 6.80 -0.22
N LYS A 23 0.90 8.08 0.09
CA LYS A 23 1.75 9.19 -0.39
C LYS A 23 3.08 9.30 0.36
N GLU A 24 3.08 8.95 1.64
CA GLU A 24 4.23 9.02 2.54
C GLU A 24 4.51 7.66 3.16
N ASP A 25 5.78 7.39 3.47
CA ASP A 25 6.19 6.18 4.18
C ASP A 25 6.18 6.39 5.70
N ALA A 26 6.49 5.32 6.44
CA ALA A 26 6.62 5.39 7.89
C ALA A 26 7.96 6.00 8.36
N ALA A 27 8.91 6.29 7.47
CA ALA A 27 10.29 6.70 7.78
C ALA A 27 10.96 5.89 8.91
N ASN A 28 10.88 4.56 8.84
CA ASN A 28 11.41 3.63 9.86
C ASN A 28 10.88 3.86 11.29
N ASN A 29 9.73 4.54 11.44
CA ASN A 29 9.13 4.86 12.73
C ASN A 29 7.82 4.07 12.94
N TYR A 30 7.81 3.21 13.96
CA TYR A 30 6.65 2.39 14.30
C TYR A 30 5.41 3.24 14.66
N ALA A 31 5.58 4.28 15.47
CA ALA A 31 4.46 5.13 15.88
C ALA A 31 3.85 5.85 14.67
N ARG A 32 4.68 6.27 13.72
CA ARG A 32 4.20 6.87 12.47
C ARG A 32 3.42 5.85 11.63
N GLY A 33 3.98 4.66 11.45
CA GLY A 33 3.35 3.57 10.70
C GLY A 33 2.05 3.06 11.32
N HIS A 34 1.90 3.08 12.64
CA HIS A 34 0.71 2.53 13.31
C HIS A 34 -0.36 3.58 13.64
N TYR A 35 0.02 4.71 14.25
CA TYR A 35 -0.94 5.65 14.83
C TYR A 35 -1.31 6.83 13.92
N THR A 36 -0.47 7.16 12.94
CA THR A 36 -0.69 8.33 12.06
C THR A 36 -0.86 7.89 10.61
N ILE A 37 0.22 7.76 9.84
CA ILE A 37 0.17 7.45 8.40
C ILE A 37 -0.58 6.14 8.12
N GLY A 38 -0.35 5.08 8.90
CA GLY A 38 -1.08 3.82 8.68
C GLY A 38 -2.56 3.89 9.02
N LYS A 39 -2.97 4.80 9.91
CA LYS A 39 -4.38 4.99 10.26
C LYS A 39 -5.16 5.61 9.10
N GLU A 40 -4.52 6.37 8.23
CA GLU A 40 -5.17 6.98 7.06
C GLU A 40 -5.50 5.96 5.95
N ILE A 41 -4.79 4.82 5.92
CA ILE A 41 -4.91 3.83 4.83
C ILE A 41 -5.57 2.52 5.25
N ILE A 42 -5.75 2.30 6.57
CA ILE A 42 -6.24 1.01 7.10
C ILE A 42 -7.63 0.64 6.57
N ASP A 43 -8.55 1.61 6.49
CA ASP A 43 -9.92 1.35 6.02
C ASP A 43 -9.93 0.92 4.55
N GLN A 44 -9.12 1.59 3.71
CA GLN A 44 -8.96 1.22 2.29
C GLN A 44 -8.42 -0.21 2.15
N VAL A 45 -7.44 -0.61 2.98
CA VAL A 45 -6.87 -1.95 2.92
C VAL A 45 -7.92 -2.99 3.37
N LEU A 46 -8.65 -2.71 4.45
CA LEU A 46 -9.69 -3.60 4.97
C LEU A 46 -10.82 -3.83 3.95
N ASP A 47 -11.24 -2.78 3.25
CA ASP A 47 -12.28 -2.89 2.22
C ASP A 47 -11.83 -3.66 0.98
N ARG A 48 -10.52 -3.76 0.70
CA ARG A 48 -9.99 -4.58 -0.40
C ARG A 48 -9.80 -6.05 -0.04
N ILE A 49 -9.76 -6.37 1.25
CA ILE A 49 -9.66 -7.75 1.75
C ILE A 49 -11.05 -8.41 1.83
N ARG A 50 -12.09 -7.62 2.10
CA ARG A 50 -13.49 -8.08 2.18
C ARG A 50 -14.06 -8.43 0.81
#